data_AF-A0A6A4ZH00-F1
#
_entry.id   AF-A0A6A4ZH00-F1
#
_cell.length_a   1.000
_cell.length_b   1.000
_cell.length_c   1.000
_cell.angle_alpha   90.00
_cell.angle_beta   90.00
_cell.angle_gamma   90.00
#
_symmetry.space_group_name_H-M   'P 1'
#
loop_
_entity.id
_entity.type
_entity.pdbx_description
1 polymer ?
#
loop_
_entity_poly.entity_id
_entity_poly.type
_entity_poly.pdbx_seq_one_letter_code
_entity_poly.pdbx_strand_id
1 'polypeptide(L)'
;MVASCHNQTYARNLCVKHGGKQKCIADNCTANARSHGLCCKHGPKSMKTLCEVDGCTKVAHARRRCVRHGGGRVCKVETCAAYARSAGLCCRHSYVQTEATLANTVEKKPEVFDEWVVLLEETSILHVNDLNVAPNDCEGYYCSTDGKKDVVAEFSSDDCDWLEFLISDLVC
;
A
#
# COMPACT_ATOMS: atom_id res chain seq x y z
N MET A 1 -12.60 -4.17 -27.65
CA MET A 1 -12.70 -5.21 -26.63
C MET A 1 -12.05 -6.47 -27.19
N VAL A 2 -11.11 -7.08 -26.47
CA VAL A 2 -10.47 -8.34 -26.90
C VAL A 2 -11.26 -9.50 -26.31
N ALA A 3 -11.60 -10.50 -27.13
CA ALA A 3 -12.32 -11.68 -26.68
C ALA A 3 -11.61 -12.35 -25.49
N SER A 4 -12.37 -12.71 -24.46
CA SER A 4 -11.87 -13.36 -23.23
C SER A 4 -10.83 -12.56 -22.42
N CYS A 5 -10.74 -11.24 -22.63
CA CYS A 5 -9.91 -10.35 -21.82
C CYS A 5 -10.71 -9.77 -20.63
N HIS A 6 -10.39 -10.22 -19.43
CA HIS A 6 -10.98 -9.72 -18.19
C HIS A 6 -10.31 -8.46 -17.63
N ASN A 7 -9.21 -8.00 -18.25
CA ASN A 7 -8.52 -6.80 -17.80
C ASN A 7 -9.35 -5.55 -18.10
N GLN A 8 -9.33 -4.60 -17.16
CA GLN A 8 -9.96 -3.30 -17.31
C GLN A 8 -9.45 -2.58 -18.57
N THR A 9 -10.39 -1.95 -19.28
CA THR A 9 -10.08 -1.09 -20.43
C THR A 9 -9.33 0.15 -19.97
N TYR A 10 -8.30 0.54 -20.71
CA TYR A 10 -7.49 1.73 -20.42
C TYR A 10 -7.78 2.85 -21.41
N ALA A 11 -7.58 2.58 -22.71
CA ALA A 11 -7.89 3.51 -23.79
C ALA A 11 -8.20 2.73 -25.08
N ARG A 12 -8.88 3.36 -26.04
CA ARG A 12 -9.25 2.74 -27.33
C ARG A 12 -10.03 1.42 -27.18
N ASN A 13 -10.80 1.26 -26.10
CA ASN A 13 -11.51 0.02 -25.75
C ASN A 13 -10.60 -1.21 -25.61
N LEU A 14 -9.34 -1.00 -25.23
CA LEU A 14 -8.30 -2.01 -25.03
C LEU A 14 -7.65 -1.85 -23.65
N CYS A 15 -7.25 -2.96 -23.03
CA CYS A 15 -6.44 -2.93 -21.80
C CYS A 15 -4.97 -2.66 -22.13
N VAL A 16 -4.13 -2.38 -21.14
CA VAL A 16 -2.70 -2.09 -21.34
C VAL A 16 -1.96 -3.23 -22.08
N LYS A 17 -2.24 -4.48 -21.72
CA LYS A 17 -1.63 -5.68 -22.37
C LYS A 17 -2.03 -5.79 -23.84
N HIS A 18 -3.25 -5.41 -24.18
CA HIS A 18 -3.80 -5.47 -25.54
C HIS A 18 -3.66 -4.15 -26.31
N GLY A 19 -2.65 -3.33 -26.01
CA GLY A 19 -2.35 -2.13 -26.79
C GLY A 19 -3.15 -0.89 -26.40
N GLY A 20 -3.82 -0.89 -25.24
CA GLY A 20 -4.43 0.31 -24.67
C GLY A 20 -3.41 1.42 -24.41
N LYS A 21 -2.15 1.07 -24.10
CA LYS A 21 -1.05 2.02 -23.91
C LYS A 21 -0.19 2.16 -25.16
N GLN A 22 0.22 3.38 -25.48
CA GLN A 22 1.15 3.65 -26.60
C GLN A 22 2.48 2.91 -26.38
N LYS A 23 3.07 2.40 -27.46
CA LYS A 23 4.40 1.79 -27.49
C LYS A 23 5.51 2.83 -27.61
N CYS A 24 6.69 2.47 -27.13
CA CYS A 24 7.88 3.28 -27.31
C CYS A 24 8.14 3.51 -28.81
N ILE A 25 8.43 4.76 -29.18
CA ILE A 25 8.71 5.14 -30.58
C ILE A 25 10.10 4.67 -31.04
N ALA A 26 11.02 4.42 -30.11
CA ALA A 26 12.35 3.91 -30.44
C ALA A 26 12.30 2.57 -31.21
N ASP A 27 13.19 2.44 -32.19
CA ASP A 27 13.24 1.29 -33.09
C ASP A 27 13.36 -0.03 -32.32
N ASN A 28 12.57 -1.02 -32.75
CA ASN A 28 12.53 -2.37 -32.18
C ASN A 28 12.19 -2.43 -30.67
N CYS A 29 11.57 -1.38 -30.09
CA CYS A 29 11.17 -1.39 -28.68
C CYS A 29 9.70 -1.80 -28.48
N THR A 30 9.46 -2.89 -27.77
CA THR A 30 8.11 -3.39 -27.45
C THR A 30 7.54 -2.84 -26.12
N ALA A 31 8.36 -2.08 -25.39
CA ALA A 31 7.98 -1.50 -24.11
C ALA A 31 6.90 -0.42 -24.28
N ASN A 32 6.11 -0.22 -23.22
CA ASN A 32 5.10 0.84 -23.22
C ASN A 32 5.77 2.20 -22.99
N ALA A 33 5.34 3.21 -23.75
CA ALA A 33 5.75 4.59 -23.53
C ALA A 33 5.30 5.07 -22.15
N ARG A 34 6.11 5.91 -21.50
CA ARG A 34 5.81 6.58 -20.23
C ARG A 34 5.61 8.07 -20.43
N SER A 35 6.50 8.74 -21.16
CA SER A 35 6.42 10.17 -21.47
C SER A 35 6.97 10.43 -22.88
N HIS A 36 6.42 11.44 -23.56
CA HIS A 36 6.87 11.85 -24.91
C HIS A 36 6.99 10.69 -25.93
N GLY A 37 6.13 9.67 -25.81
CA GLY A 37 6.18 8.49 -26.68
C GLY A 37 7.37 7.55 -26.45
N LEU A 38 8.17 7.73 -25.40
CA LEU A 38 9.35 6.92 -25.09
C LEU A 38 9.16 6.15 -23.79
N CYS A 39 9.78 4.96 -23.68
CA CYS A 39 9.79 4.17 -22.44
C CYS A 39 10.82 4.72 -21.43
N CYS A 40 10.94 4.13 -20.24
CA CYS A 40 11.94 4.57 -19.26
C CYS A 40 13.40 4.42 -19.70
N LYS A 41 13.68 3.51 -20.66
CA LYS A 41 15.04 3.29 -21.19
C LYS A 41 15.40 4.28 -22.30
N HIS A 42 14.43 4.66 -23.11
CA HIS A 42 14.62 5.54 -24.26
C HIS A 42 14.21 7.00 -24.02
N GLY A 43 13.43 7.25 -22.96
CA GLY A 43 13.06 8.59 -22.55
C GLY A 43 14.25 9.34 -21.95
N PRO A 44 14.15 10.67 -21.82
CA PRO A 44 15.18 11.47 -21.21
C PRO A 44 15.48 10.93 -19.80
N LYS A 45 16.75 10.65 -19.53
CA LYS A 45 17.20 10.29 -18.19
C LYS A 45 16.94 11.50 -17.31
N SER A 46 16.05 11.36 -16.33
CA SER A 46 15.88 12.38 -15.30
C SER A 46 17.22 12.56 -14.61
N MET A 47 17.80 13.76 -14.71
CA MET A 47 19.03 14.10 -14.01
C MET A 47 18.73 14.07 -12.52
N LYS A 48 19.10 12.96 -11.87
CA LYS A 48 18.90 12.80 -10.43
C LYS A 48 19.84 13.77 -9.72
N THR A 49 19.28 14.84 -9.18
CA THR A 49 20.05 15.77 -8.33
C THR A 49 20.59 15.02 -7.13
N LEU A 50 21.86 15.21 -6.81
CA LEU A 50 22.48 14.63 -5.61
C LEU A 50 22.13 15.45 -4.37
N CYS A 51 22.34 14.85 -3.21
CA CYS A 51 22.20 15.53 -1.94
C CYS A 51 23.23 16.67 -1.82
N GLU A 52 22.78 17.83 -1.38
CA GLU A 52 23.62 19.04 -1.20
C GLU A 52 24.57 18.98 0.00
N VAL A 53 24.41 17.97 0.87
CA VAL A 53 25.30 17.76 2.02
C VAL A 53 26.65 17.29 1.52
N ASP A 54 27.72 17.97 1.96
CA ASP A 54 29.08 17.68 1.56
C ASP A 54 29.46 16.21 1.80
N GLY A 55 30.13 15.60 0.82
CA GLY A 55 30.45 14.17 0.82
C GLY A 55 29.27 13.19 0.61
N CYS A 56 28.02 13.65 0.45
CA CYS A 56 26.88 12.75 0.24
C CYS A 56 26.65 12.42 -1.24
N THR A 57 26.85 11.16 -1.61
CA THR A 57 26.62 10.66 -2.98
C THR A 57 25.17 10.19 -3.23
N LYS A 58 24.29 10.30 -2.23
CA LYS A 58 22.89 9.84 -2.33
C LYS A 58 22.04 10.83 -3.12
N VAL A 59 21.05 10.32 -3.84
CA VAL A 59 20.11 11.14 -4.63
C VAL A 59 19.20 11.96 -3.70
N ALA A 60 18.98 13.21 -4.07
CA ALA A 60 18.02 14.08 -3.41
C ALA A 60 16.58 13.70 -3.79
N HIS A 61 15.72 13.59 -2.79
CA HIS A 61 14.29 13.30 -2.98
C HIS A 61 13.44 14.57 -2.92
N ALA A 62 13.77 15.48 -2.00
CA ALA A 62 13.14 16.77 -1.84
C ALA A 62 14.13 17.75 -1.21
N ARG A 63 13.91 19.06 -1.39
CA ARG A 63 14.73 20.11 -0.77
C ARG A 63 16.23 19.96 -1.03
N ARG A 64 16.62 19.40 -2.19
CA ARG A 64 18.01 19.04 -2.56
C ARG A 64 18.73 18.14 -1.55
N ARG A 65 18.00 17.38 -0.74
CA ARG A 65 18.57 16.45 0.24
C ARG A 65 18.06 15.03 0.05
N CYS A 66 18.86 14.05 0.42
CA CYS A 66 18.46 12.64 0.45
C CYS A 66 17.55 12.35 1.66
N VAL A 67 16.96 11.16 1.73
CA VAL A 67 16.05 10.77 2.82
C VAL A 67 16.68 10.98 4.21
N ARG A 68 17.95 10.57 4.37
CA ARG A 68 18.69 10.68 5.64
C ARG A 68 19.04 12.13 6.02
N HIS A 69 19.19 13.02 5.03
CA HIS A 69 19.55 14.42 5.26
C HIS A 69 18.34 15.37 5.22
N GLY A 70 17.10 14.86 5.30
CA GLY A 70 15.89 15.69 5.39
C GLY A 70 15.11 15.88 4.09
N GLY A 71 15.43 15.09 3.06
CA GLY A 71 14.61 14.94 1.85
C GLY A 71 13.41 14.00 2.05
N GLY A 72 13.39 13.23 3.13
CA GLY A 72 12.25 12.41 3.53
C GLY A 72 11.22 13.24 4.30
N ARG A 73 9.96 12.78 4.29
CA ARG A 73 8.94 13.25 5.23
C ARG A 73 8.86 12.22 6.37
N VAL A 74 8.77 12.69 7.60
CA VAL A 74 8.49 11.83 8.76
C VAL A 74 6.99 11.58 8.89
N CYS A 75 6.61 10.53 9.60
CA CYS A 75 5.23 10.23 9.93
C CYS A 75 4.63 11.37 10.76
N LYS A 76 3.37 11.74 10.47
CA LYS A 76 2.61 12.79 11.18
C LYS A 76 2.22 12.41 12.61
N VAL A 77 2.30 11.14 12.97
CA VAL A 77 2.03 10.68 14.35
C VAL A 77 3.17 11.16 15.24
N GLU A 78 2.85 11.94 16.29
CA GLU A 78 3.76 12.69 17.17
C GLU A 78 4.91 11.85 17.77
N THR A 79 4.76 10.54 17.90
CA THR A 79 5.76 9.63 18.48
C THR A 79 6.47 8.75 17.46
N CYS A 80 6.21 8.95 16.17
CA CYS A 80 6.70 8.08 15.11
C CYS A 80 7.84 8.72 14.31
N ALA A 81 9.08 8.25 14.55
CA ALA A 81 10.25 8.65 13.77
C ALA A 81 10.34 7.99 12.38
N ALA A 82 9.41 7.07 12.04
CA ALA A 82 9.44 6.39 10.75
C ALA A 82 9.12 7.34 9.58
N TYR A 83 9.68 7.05 8.41
CA TYR A 83 9.41 7.84 7.21
C TYR A 83 8.00 7.61 6.67
N ALA A 84 7.35 8.70 6.28
CA ALA A 84 6.06 8.67 5.63
C ALA A 84 6.16 8.11 4.20
N ARG A 85 5.24 7.22 3.85
CA ARG A 85 5.13 6.59 2.52
C ARG A 85 3.95 7.17 1.74
N SER A 86 2.82 7.38 2.40
CA SER A 86 1.58 7.89 1.81
C SER A 86 0.88 8.85 2.78
N ALA A 87 0.25 9.92 2.26
CA ALA A 87 -0.52 10.92 3.03
C ALA A 87 0.17 11.58 4.26
N GLY A 88 1.49 11.40 4.42
CA GLY A 88 2.22 11.84 5.61
C GLY A 88 2.30 10.79 6.72
N LEU A 89 1.95 9.53 6.46
CA LEU A 89 1.98 8.43 7.41
C LEU A 89 2.96 7.34 6.95
N CYS A 90 3.59 6.65 7.90
CA CYS A 90 4.43 5.48 7.61
C CYS A 90 3.56 4.25 7.28
N CYS A 91 4.14 3.14 6.82
CA CYS A 91 3.37 1.93 6.50
C CYS A 91 2.57 1.35 7.68
N ARG A 92 3.04 1.55 8.92
CA ARG A 92 2.34 1.12 10.13
C ARG A 92 1.16 2.02 10.47
N HIS A 93 1.30 3.31 10.20
CA HIS A 93 0.26 4.30 10.50
C HIS A 93 -0.62 4.65 9.30
N SER A 94 -0.33 4.14 8.10
CA SER A 94 -1.16 4.38 6.91
C SER A 94 -2.53 3.68 6.97
N TYR A 95 -2.68 2.69 7.85
CA TYR A 95 -3.97 2.09 8.16
C TYR A 95 -4.70 2.81 9.30
N VAL A 96 -4.01 3.67 10.07
CA VAL A 96 -4.62 4.41 11.17
C VAL A 96 -5.61 5.39 10.57
N GLN A 97 -6.87 4.96 10.58
CA GLN A 97 -8.03 5.81 10.42
C GLN A 97 -7.82 7.02 11.34
N THR A 98 -7.78 8.21 10.76
CA THR A 98 -7.55 9.42 11.55
C THR A 98 -8.71 9.59 12.53
N GLU A 99 -8.50 10.31 13.62
CA GLU A 99 -9.61 10.75 14.50
C GLU A 99 -10.66 11.55 13.71
N ALA A 100 -10.28 12.18 12.57
CA ALA A 100 -11.22 12.80 11.63
C ALA A 100 -12.09 11.80 10.83
N THR A 101 -11.66 10.54 10.70
CA THR A 101 -12.46 9.45 10.09
C THR A 101 -13.41 8.81 11.11
N LEU A 102 -13.05 8.78 12.41
CA LEU A 102 -13.89 8.26 13.50
C LEU A 102 -14.86 9.31 14.09
N ALA A 103 -14.54 10.60 13.97
CA ALA A 103 -15.41 11.67 14.46
C ALA A 103 -16.67 11.90 13.59
N ASN A 104 -16.74 11.34 12.38
CA ASN A 104 -17.89 11.48 11.47
C ASN A 104 -18.90 10.30 11.50
N THR A 105 -18.77 9.34 12.42
CA THR A 105 -19.79 8.29 12.63
C THR A 105 -20.19 8.13 14.09
N VAL A 106 -20.02 9.18 14.90
CA VAL A 106 -20.71 9.29 16.20
C VAL A 106 -21.63 10.49 16.14
N GLU A 107 -22.50 10.55 15.13
CA GLU A 107 -23.75 11.27 15.32
C GLU A 107 -24.55 10.50 16.36
N LYS A 108 -24.53 11.05 17.58
CA LYS A 108 -25.34 10.73 18.75
C LYS A 108 -26.48 9.75 18.43
N LYS A 109 -26.34 8.50 18.90
CA LYS A 109 -27.50 7.61 19.08
C LYS A 109 -28.50 8.38 19.94
N PRO A 110 -29.68 8.78 19.45
CA PRO A 110 -30.67 9.42 20.30
C PRO A 110 -31.06 8.43 21.39
N GLU A 111 -31.02 8.93 22.62
CA GLU A 111 -31.26 8.20 23.86
C GLU A 111 -32.75 7.96 24.07
N VAL A 112 -33.43 7.31 23.12
CA VAL A 112 -34.84 6.93 23.30
C VAL A 112 -35.10 5.65 22.50
N PHE A 113 -34.63 4.53 23.04
CA PHE A 113 -34.99 3.19 22.54
C PHE A 113 -35.48 2.32 23.70
N ASP A 114 -36.36 2.87 24.54
CA ASP A 114 -37.01 2.16 25.65
C ASP A 114 -38.53 2.08 25.50
N GLU A 115 -39.08 2.38 24.31
CA GLU A 115 -40.53 2.29 24.06
C GLU A 115 -40.92 1.25 22.98
N TRP A 116 -39.96 0.49 22.45
CA TRP A 116 -40.22 -0.56 21.44
C TRP A 116 -40.02 -2.00 21.95
N VAL A 117 -39.61 -2.16 23.21
CA VAL A 117 -39.40 -3.47 23.85
C VAL A 117 -40.72 -4.11 24.34
N VAL A 118 -41.84 -3.36 24.36
CA VAL A 118 -43.14 -3.86 24.86
C VAL A 118 -44.05 -4.40 23.74
N LEU A 119 -43.63 -4.38 22.46
CA LEU A 119 -44.47 -4.80 21.33
C LEU A 119 -44.00 -6.05 20.57
N LEU A 120 -42.97 -6.75 21.06
CA LEU A 120 -42.40 -7.94 20.37
C LEU A 120 -42.47 -9.25 21.18
N GLU A 121 -43.36 -9.34 22.17
CA GLU A 121 -43.74 -10.65 22.75
C GLU A 121 -44.88 -11.34 21.97
N GLU A 122 -45.50 -10.67 20.99
CA GLU A 122 -46.62 -11.22 20.20
C GLU A 122 -46.24 -11.65 18.76
N THR A 123 -44.97 -11.58 18.37
CA THR A 123 -44.55 -12.14 17.07
C THR A 123 -43.44 -13.15 17.28
N SER A 124 -43.84 -14.41 17.23
CA SER A 124 -42.99 -15.60 17.16
C SER A 124 -42.03 -15.52 15.96
N ILE A 125 -40.86 -14.93 16.17
CA ILE A 125 -39.74 -15.00 15.23
C ILE A 125 -38.57 -15.66 15.96
N LEU A 126 -38.13 -16.76 15.36
CA LEU A 126 -37.14 -17.70 15.83
C LEU A 126 -35.80 -17.02 16.17
N HIS A 127 -35.20 -17.50 17.25
CA HIS A 127 -33.87 -17.21 17.77
C HIS A 127 -32.81 -16.99 16.68
N VAL A 128 -32.12 -15.85 16.75
CA VAL A 128 -30.75 -15.68 16.22
C VAL A 128 -29.78 -15.41 17.36
N ASN A 129 -29.76 -16.32 18.33
CA ASN A 129 -28.55 -16.51 19.13
C ASN A 129 -27.62 -17.38 18.30
N ASP A 130 -26.75 -16.74 17.52
CA ASP A 130 -25.40 -17.21 17.16
C ASP A 130 -24.63 -16.14 16.37
N LEU A 131 -24.69 -14.87 16.81
CA LEU A 131 -23.65 -13.90 16.49
C LEU A 131 -22.47 -14.12 17.44
N ASN A 132 -21.67 -15.16 17.18
CA ASN A 132 -20.32 -15.23 17.71
C ASN A 132 -19.43 -14.31 16.87
N VAL A 133 -19.30 -13.07 17.31
CA VAL A 133 -18.19 -12.18 16.93
C VAL A 133 -16.94 -12.78 17.56
N ALA A 134 -16.13 -13.46 16.75
CA ALA A 134 -14.82 -13.94 17.17
C ALA A 134 -13.88 -12.75 17.45
N PRO A 135 -13.03 -12.84 18.49
CA PRO A 135 -11.99 -11.84 18.75
C PRO A 135 -10.98 -11.75 17.60
N ASN A 136 -10.55 -10.53 17.32
CA ASN A 136 -9.48 -10.20 16.38
C ASN A 136 -8.14 -10.71 16.89
N ASP A 137 -7.79 -11.94 16.54
CA ASP A 137 -6.41 -12.44 16.61
C ASP A 137 -5.92 -12.68 15.18
N CYS A 138 -5.18 -11.69 14.65
CA CYS A 138 -4.43 -11.82 13.42
C CYS A 138 -3.19 -12.68 13.66
N GLU A 139 -3.34 -13.99 13.56
CA GLU A 139 -2.24 -14.92 13.31
C GLU A 139 -2.33 -15.50 11.89
N GLY A 140 -1.21 -15.44 11.17
CA GLY A 140 -0.87 -16.43 10.16
C GLY A 140 -1.36 -16.19 8.74
N TYR A 141 -0.57 -15.45 7.95
CA TYR A 141 -0.43 -15.78 6.53
C TYR A 141 0.34 -17.10 6.43
N TYR A 142 -0.36 -18.17 6.06
CA TYR A 142 0.21 -19.47 5.75
C TYR A 142 1.04 -19.39 4.46
N CYS A 143 2.26 -19.90 4.51
CA CYS A 143 2.97 -20.41 3.34
C CYS A 143 3.26 -21.88 3.61
N SER A 144 2.56 -22.78 2.91
CA SER A 144 2.82 -24.21 2.95
C SER A 144 4.16 -24.52 2.29
N THR A 145 5.07 -25.16 3.03
CA THR A 145 6.06 -26.07 2.46
C THR A 145 6.26 -27.25 3.40
N ASP A 146 6.43 -28.42 2.78
CA ASP A 146 6.47 -29.75 3.37
C ASP A 146 7.36 -29.91 4.60
N GLY A 147 6.90 -30.79 5.50
CA GLY A 147 7.40 -30.93 6.86
C GLY A 147 8.89 -31.25 6.99
N LYS A 148 9.51 -30.59 7.97
CA LYS A 148 10.51 -31.11 8.91
C LYS A 148 10.86 -30.03 9.96
N LYS A 149 10.34 -30.25 11.18
CA LYS A 149 10.94 -30.04 12.52
C LYS A 149 11.79 -28.79 12.77
N ASP A 150 11.16 -27.88 13.53
CA ASP A 150 11.65 -26.98 14.58
C ASP A 150 13.16 -26.82 14.76
N VAL A 151 13.62 -25.59 14.51
CA VAL A 151 14.78 -24.99 15.19
C VAL A 151 14.40 -23.56 15.53
N VAL A 152 14.32 -23.24 16.82
CA VAL A 152 14.10 -21.88 17.30
C VAL A 152 15.40 -21.11 17.03
N ALA A 153 15.37 -20.15 16.10
CA ALA A 153 16.49 -19.26 15.87
C ALA A 153 16.26 -17.95 16.63
N GLU A 154 17.01 -17.75 17.71
CA GLU A 154 17.17 -16.44 18.33
C GLU A 154 17.96 -15.55 17.37
N PHE A 155 17.41 -14.40 16.98
CA PHE A 155 18.11 -13.41 16.17
C PHE A 155 18.26 -12.11 16.96
N SER A 156 19.50 -11.74 17.25
CA SER A 156 19.88 -10.43 17.77
C SER A 156 19.75 -9.35 16.68
N SER A 157 19.42 -8.14 17.11
CA SER A 157 18.95 -7.04 16.26
C SER A 157 20.01 -6.30 15.43
N ASP A 158 21.12 -6.94 15.01
CA ASP A 158 22.27 -6.22 14.44
C ASP A 158 22.64 -6.49 12.98
N ASP A 159 21.94 -7.33 12.21
CA ASP A 159 22.28 -7.54 10.79
C ASP A 159 21.06 -7.55 9.85
N CYS A 160 20.54 -6.36 9.52
CA CYS A 160 19.56 -6.16 8.44
C CYS A 160 20.21 -5.47 7.24
N ASP A 161 21.19 -6.13 6.61
CA ASP A 161 21.91 -5.61 5.42
C ASP A 161 21.95 -6.58 4.23
N TRP A 162 20.95 -7.48 4.08
CA TRP A 162 20.96 -8.49 3.01
C TRP A 162 19.66 -8.65 2.18
N LEU A 163 18.80 -7.63 2.09
CA LEU A 163 17.62 -7.68 1.21
C LEU A 163 17.44 -6.48 0.26
N GLU A 164 18.55 -5.92 -0.25
CA GLU A 164 18.51 -4.99 -1.40
C GLU A 164 19.08 -5.56 -2.71
N PHE A 165 19.46 -6.85 -2.78
CA PHE A 165 20.02 -7.42 -4.02
C PHE A 165 19.03 -8.24 -4.88
N LEU A 166 17.76 -8.39 -4.48
CA LEU A 166 16.79 -9.19 -5.26
C LEU A 166 15.41 -8.55 -5.49
N ILE A 167 15.34 -7.21 -5.48
CA ILE A 167 14.17 -6.47 -6.02
C ILE A 167 14.67 -5.53 -7.13
N SER A 168 15.23 -6.09 -8.19
CA SER A 168 15.52 -5.36 -9.43
C SER A 168 14.71 -5.82 -10.64
N ASP A 169 13.82 -6.82 -10.53
CA ASP A 169 13.13 -7.37 -11.71
C ASP A 169 11.61 -7.53 -11.62
N LEU A 170 10.91 -6.80 -10.72
CA LEU A 170 9.45 -6.92 -10.65
C LEU A 170 8.69 -5.62 -10.32
N VAL A 171 9.13 -4.50 -10.88
CA VAL A 171 8.22 -3.38 -11.20
C VAL A 171 8.49 -2.91 -12.62
N CYS A 172 7.88 -3.62 -13.57
CA CYS A 172 7.71 -3.14 -14.94
C CYS A 172 6.25 -2.78 -15.18
#